data_AF-A0A061JT13-F1
#
_entry.id   AF-A0A061JT13-F1
#
_cell.length_a   1.000
_cell.length_b   1.000
_cell.length_c   1.000
_cell.angle_alpha   90.00
_cell.angle_beta   90.00
_cell.angle_gamma   90.00
#
_symmetry.space_group_name_H-M   'P 1'
#
loop_
_entity.id
_entity.type
_entity.pdbx_description
1 polymer ?
#
loop_
_entity_poly.entity_id
_entity_poly.type
_entity_poly.pdbx_seq_one_letter_code
_entity_poly.pdbx_strand_id
1 'polypeptide(L)'
;MGIVKISEEMHESLRISSSALSRSINAQAEHWMRLGMLVELYPDLDHNQLCRMLIRAEEAGGLSLRRVCDQADLAAASRSTAEQERAS
;
A
#
# COMPACT_ATOMS: atom_id res chain seq x y z
N MET A 1 6.52 13.12 17.32
CA MET A 1 5.77 12.86 16.06
C MET A 1 6.16 13.98 15.09
N GLY A 2 6.63 13.65 13.88
CA GLY A 2 6.96 14.67 12.88
C GLY A 2 5.67 15.24 12.27
N ILE A 3 5.57 16.57 12.15
CA ILE A 3 4.42 17.24 11.53
C ILE A 3 4.77 17.46 10.06
N VAL A 4 3.98 16.88 9.16
CA VAL A 4 4.08 17.16 7.72
C VAL A 4 3.08 18.27 7.40
N LYS A 5 3.57 19.38 6.84
CA LYS A 5 2.72 20.47 6.34
C LYS A 5 2.26 20.16 4.92
N ILE A 6 0.99 20.36 4.65
CA ILE A 6 0.36 20.23 3.32
C ILE A 6 -0.41 21.51 3.00
N SER A 7 -0.77 21.72 1.73
CA SER A 7 -1.60 22.86 1.33
C SER A 7 -3.02 22.75 1.91
N GLU A 8 -3.71 23.89 2.05
CA GLU A 8 -5.11 23.91 2.50
C GLU A 8 -6.03 23.11 1.56
N GLU A 9 -5.79 23.23 0.25
CA GLU A 9 -6.51 22.45 -0.78
C GLU A 9 -6.36 20.94 -0.60
N MET A 10 -5.16 20.48 -0.26
CA MET A 10 -4.91 19.06 0.01
C MET A 10 -5.57 18.61 1.32
N HIS A 11 -5.56 19.47 2.34
CA HIS A 11 -6.24 19.20 3.60
C HIS A 11 -7.76 19.08 3.42
N GLU A 12 -8.36 19.94 2.59
CA GLU A 12 -9.77 19.86 2.18
C GLU A 12 -10.05 18.53 1.46
N SER A 13 -9.21 18.16 0.50
CA SER A 13 -9.34 16.92 -0.27
C SER A 13 -9.27 15.67 0.63
N LEU A 14 -8.40 15.69 1.64
CA LEU A 14 -8.34 14.66 2.68
C LEU A 14 -9.61 14.62 3.54
N ARG A 15 -10.16 15.78 3.92
CA ARG A 15 -11.40 15.84 4.71
C ARG A 15 -12.57 15.21 3.97
N ILE A 16 -12.78 15.58 2.70
CA ILE A 16 -13.84 15.01 1.87
C ILE A 16 -13.64 13.51 1.68
N SER A 17 -12.43 13.10 1.27
CA SER A 17 -12.13 11.70 0.97
C SER A 17 -12.21 10.80 2.20
N SER A 18 -11.73 11.27 3.36
CA SER A 18 -11.79 10.53 4.61
C SER A 18 -13.23 10.29 5.07
N SER A 19 -14.10 11.31 4.96
CA SER A 19 -15.53 11.17 5.22
C SER A 19 -16.19 10.17 4.27
N ALA A 20 -15.89 10.24 2.96
CA ALA A 20 -16.48 9.34 1.98
C ALA A 20 -16.05 7.88 2.16
N LEU A 21 -14.79 7.65 2.58
CA LEU A 21 -14.19 6.32 2.73
C LEU A 21 -14.25 5.81 4.18
N SER A 22 -14.97 6.50 5.07
CA SER A 22 -15.14 6.14 6.47
C SER A 22 -13.81 5.93 7.23
N ARG A 23 -12.86 6.87 7.06
CA ARG A 23 -11.56 6.88 7.75
C ARG A 23 -11.36 8.18 8.52
N SER A 24 -10.44 8.19 9.48
CA SER A 24 -9.94 9.47 10.01
C SER A 24 -9.10 10.19 8.95
N ILE A 25 -8.93 11.52 9.09
CA ILE A 25 -8.09 12.31 8.18
C ILE A 25 -6.66 11.75 8.14
N ASN A 26 -6.08 11.42 9.30
CA ASN A 26 -4.74 10.83 9.38
C ASN A 26 -4.69 9.46 8.70
N ALA A 27 -5.68 8.58 8.95
CA ALA A 27 -5.71 7.26 8.31
C ALA A 27 -5.85 7.37 6.79
N GLN A 28 -6.60 8.34 6.28
CA GLN A 28 -6.71 8.60 4.85
C GLN A 28 -5.39 9.14 4.27
N ALA A 29 -4.72 10.06 4.97
CA ALA A 29 -3.41 10.58 4.57
C ALA A 29 -2.35 9.45 4.53
N GLU A 30 -2.28 8.64 5.59
CA GLU A 30 -1.37 7.50 5.61
C GLU A 30 -1.68 6.49 4.50
N HIS A 31 -2.96 6.23 4.20
CA HIS A 31 -3.35 5.35 3.11
C HIS A 31 -2.83 5.85 1.76
N TRP A 32 -3.02 7.14 1.44
CA TRP A 32 -2.48 7.74 0.22
C TRP A 32 -0.96 7.71 0.17
N MET A 33 -0.27 7.99 1.28
CA MET A 33 1.19 7.92 1.34
C MET A 33 1.69 6.49 1.09
N ARG A 34 1.09 5.49 1.74
CA ARG A 34 1.44 4.07 1.53
C ARG A 34 1.19 3.64 0.10
N LEU A 35 0.01 3.96 -0.44
CA LEU A 35 -0.37 3.60 -1.80
C LEU A 35 0.55 4.27 -2.83
N GLY A 36 0.85 5.56 -2.68
CA GLY A 36 1.77 6.28 -3.55
C GLY A 36 3.16 5.66 -3.54
N MET A 37 3.70 5.32 -2.36
CA MET A 37 4.98 4.61 -2.26
C MET A 37 4.94 3.24 -2.94
N LEU A 38 3.84 2.50 -2.82
CA LEU A 38 3.71 1.20 -3.49
C LEU A 38 3.64 1.33 -5.02
N VAL A 39 2.98 2.36 -5.55
CA VAL A 39 2.94 2.63 -6.99
C VAL A 39 4.35 2.92 -7.53
N GLU A 40 5.16 3.68 -6.80
CA GLU A 40 6.55 3.97 -7.17
C GLU A 40 7.46 2.72 -7.13
N LEU A 41 7.24 1.83 -6.14
CA LEU A 41 8.05 0.62 -5.96
C LEU A 41 7.64 -0.53 -6.88
N TYR A 42 6.36 -0.61 -7.23
CA TYR A 42 5.78 -1.71 -8.00
C TYR A 42 4.97 -1.17 -9.18
N PRO A 43 5.62 -0.50 -10.17
CA PRO A 43 4.94 0.19 -11.27
C PRO A 43 4.13 -0.75 -12.18
N ASP A 44 4.46 -2.05 -12.20
CA ASP A 44 3.75 -3.06 -12.99
C ASP A 44 2.48 -3.59 -12.31
N LEU A 45 2.23 -3.20 -11.06
CA LEU A 45 1.03 -3.62 -10.32
C LEU A 45 -0.10 -2.61 -10.46
N ASP A 46 -1.31 -3.11 -10.67
CA ASP A 46 -2.51 -2.29 -10.70
C ASP A 46 -3.00 -1.90 -9.30
N HIS A 47 -3.89 -0.92 -9.24
CA HIS A 47 -4.47 -0.43 -7.99
C HIS A 47 -5.12 -1.53 -7.14
N ASN A 48 -5.81 -2.50 -7.77
CA ASN A 48 -6.45 -3.58 -7.03
C ASN A 48 -5.42 -4.51 -6.38
N GLN A 49 -4.32 -4.81 -7.07
CA GLN A 49 -3.22 -5.61 -6.54
C GLN A 49 -2.57 -4.92 -5.35
N LEU A 50 -2.29 -3.61 -5.45
CA LEU A 50 -1.72 -2.83 -4.35
C LEU A 50 -2.65 -2.77 -3.13
N CYS A 51 -3.96 -2.58 -3.35
CA CYS A 51 -4.94 -2.63 -2.25
C CYS A 51 -4.96 -3.99 -1.54
N ARG A 52 -4.90 -5.10 -2.28
CA ARG A 52 -4.84 -6.45 -1.69
C ARG A 52 -3.57 -6.66 -0.89
N MET A 53 -2.43 -6.11 -1.34
CA MET A 53 -1.18 -6.16 -0.58
C MET A 53 -1.31 -5.45 0.77
N LEU A 54 -1.93 -4.26 0.80
CA LEU A 54 -2.19 -3.53 2.04
C LEU A 54 -3.12 -4.31 3.00
N ILE A 55 -4.19 -4.92 2.48
CA ILE A 55 -5.13 -5.71 3.29
C ILE A 55 -4.42 -6.92 3.93
N ARG A 56 -3.67 -7.69 3.13
CA ARG A 56 -2.93 -8.87 3.62
C ARG A 56 -1.91 -8.53 4.69
N ALA A 57 -1.24 -7.39 4.55
CA ALA A 57 -0.29 -6.94 5.56
C ALA A 57 -0.97 -6.56 6.88
N GLU A 58 -2.15 -5.95 6.83
CA GLU A 58 -2.93 -5.64 8.03
C GLU A 58 -3.43 -6.92 8.71
N GLU A 59 -3.98 -7.87 7.95
CA GLU A 59 -4.39 -9.20 8.45
C GLU A 59 -3.23 -9.96 9.11
N ALA A 60 -2.00 -9.76 8.63
CA ALA A 60 -0.79 -10.36 9.20
C ALA A 60 -0.29 -9.70 10.51
N GLY A 61 -1.10 -8.86 11.16
CA GLY A 61 -0.78 -8.27 12.46
C GLY A 61 -0.06 -6.93 12.36
N GLY A 62 -0.44 -6.11 11.36
CA GLY A 62 -0.16 -4.68 11.34
C GLY A 62 0.50 -4.17 10.05
N LEU A 63 -0.05 -3.08 9.55
CA LEU A 63 0.34 -2.42 8.31
C LEU A 63 1.66 -1.62 8.42
N SER A 64 2.75 -2.26 8.01
CA SER A 64 4.05 -1.61 7.77
C SER A 64 4.43 -1.72 6.30
N LEU A 65 4.83 -0.62 5.67
CA LEU A 65 5.31 -0.60 4.28
C LEU A 65 6.42 -1.60 4.04
N ARG A 66 7.36 -1.74 4.99
CA ARG A 66 8.44 -2.73 4.90
C ARG A 66 7.89 -4.15 4.82
N ARG A 67 6.94 -4.50 5.68
CA ARG A 67 6.30 -5.83 5.66
C ARG A 67 5.57 -6.08 4.36
N VAL A 68 4.85 -5.07 3.84
CA VAL A 68 4.14 -5.17 2.57
C VAL A 68 5.12 -5.50 1.44
N CYS A 69 6.27 -4.82 1.39
CA CYS A 69 7.29 -5.03 0.37
C CYS A 69 7.96 -6.41 0.50
N ASP A 70 8.40 -6.77 1.72
CA ASP A 70 9.02 -8.06 2.00
C ASP A 70 8.10 -9.23 1.57
N GLN A 71 6.79 -9.12 1.85
CA GLN A 71 5.79 -10.12 1.42
C GLN A 71 5.61 -10.17 -0.10
N ALA A 72 5.63 -9.03 -0.79
CA ALA A 72 5.50 -8.97 -2.24
C ALA A 72 6.70 -9.64 -2.93
N ASP A 73 7.90 -9.36 -2.45
CA ASP A 73 9.15 -9.88 -3.00
C ASP A 73 9.25 -11.39 -2.77
N LEU A 74 8.91 -11.88 -1.57
CA LEU A 74 8.82 -13.31 -1.27
C LEU A 74 7.80 -14.03 -2.17
N ALA A 75 6.65 -13.41 -2.41
CA ALA A 75 5.62 -13.96 -3.29
C ALA A 75 6.09 -14.01 -4.75
N ALA A 76 6.86 -13.02 -5.21
CA ALA A 76 7.45 -13.00 -6.55
C ALA A 76 8.50 -14.12 -6.73
N ALA A 77 9.42 -14.27 -5.77
CA ALA A 77 10.44 -15.32 -5.78
C ALA A 77 9.85 -16.74 -5.74
N SER A 78 8.74 -16.92 -5.01
CA SER A 78 8.04 -18.21 -4.96
C SER A 78 7.42 -18.59 -6.31
N ARG A 79 6.89 -17.60 -7.06
CA ARG A 79 6.33 -17.83 -8.41
C ARG A 79 7.40 -18.21 -9.41
N SER A 80 8.54 -17.51 -9.42
CA SER A 80 9.63 -17.82 -10.34
C SER A 80 10.21 -19.22 -10.12
N THR A 81 10.32 -19.65 -8.86
CA THR A 81 10.80 -21.00 -8.52
C THR A 81 9.84 -22.08 -9.03
N ALA A 82 8.53 -21.92 -8.80
CA ALA A 82 7.52 -22.87 -9.26
C ALA A 82 7.42 -22.94 -10.81
N GLU A 83 7.68 -21.84 -11.51
CA GLU A 83 7.74 -21.80 -12.98
C GLU A 83 8.96 -22.55 -13.53
N GLN A 84 10.12 -22.42 -12.87
CA GLN A 84 11.34 -23.16 -13.24
C GLN A 84 11.18 -24.67 -13.03
N GLU A 85 10.57 -25.10 -11.93
CA GLU A 85 10.31 -26.52 -11.64
C GLU A 85 9.34 -27.16 -12.63
N ARG A 86 8.33 -26.42 -13.12
CA ARG A 86 7.37 -26.93 -14.13
C ARG A 86 7.96 -27.05 -15.53
N ALA A 87 9.03 -26.32 -15.82
CA ALA A 87 9.69 -26.32 -17.13
C ALA A 87 10.80 -27.37 -17.27
N SER A 88 11.11 -28.11 -16.19
CA SER A 88 12.11 -29.19 -16.13
C SER A 88 11.46 -30.57 -16.16
#